data_AF-X1B6G6-F1
#
_entry.id   AF-X1B6G6-F1
#
_cell.length_a   1.000
_cell.length_b   1.000
_cell.length_c   1.000
_cell.angle_alpha   90.00
_cell.angle_beta   90.00
_cell.angle_gamma   90.00
#
_symmetry.space_group_name_H-M   'P 1'
#
loop_
_entity.id
_entity.type
_entity.pdbx_description
1 polymer ?
#
loop_
_entity_poly.entity_id
_entity_poly.type
_entity_poly.pdbx_seq_one_letter_code
_entity_poly.pdbx_strand_id
1 'polypeptide(L)' 'MENNIYIIGVGGQGAIRLGQIIANYTLRKGEKIK' A
#
# COMPACT_ATOMS: atom_id res chain seq x y z
N MET A 1 -13.34 8.10 6.26
CA MET A 1 -13.48 6.63 6.26
C MET A 1 -12.09 6.05 6.37
N GLU A 2 -11.89 5.13 7.31
CA GLU A 2 -10.61 4.44 7.49
C GLU A 2 -10.65 3.16 6.65
N ASN A 3 -9.72 3.03 5.69
CA ASN A 3 -9.66 1.90 4.77
C ASN A 3 -8.43 1.04 5.12
N ASN A 4 -8.67 -0.19 5.54
CA ASN A 4 -7.61 -1.14 5.90
C ASN A 4 -7.31 -2.06 4.71
N ILE A 5 -6.05 -2.06 4.26
CA ILE A 5 -5.58 -2.89 3.15
C ILE A 5 -4.52 -3.85 3.67
N TYR A 6 -4.74 -5.16 3.48
CA TYR A 6 -3.77 -6.21 3.80
C TYR A 6 -3.22 -6.81 2.52
N ILE A 7 -1.89 -6.82 2.39
CA ILE A 7 -1.19 -7.39 1.24
C ILE A 7 -0.43 -8.62 1.72
N ILE A 8 -0.80 -9.79 1.19
CA ILE A 8 -0.16 -11.06 1.49
C ILE A 8 0.49 -11.57 0.21
N GLY A 9 1.75 -11.98 0.28
CA GLY A 9 2.46 -12.61 -0.81
C GLY A 9 3.64 -13.42 -0.29
N VAL A 10 4.08 -14.41 -1.06
CA VAL A 10 5.27 -15.18 -0.71
C VAL A 10 6.53 -14.35 -0.98
N GLY A 11 7.59 -14.56 -0.17
CA GLY A 11 8.82 -13.79 -0.26
C GLY A 11 9.37 -13.73 -1.70
N GLY A 12 9.62 -12.52 -2.21
CA GLY A 12 10.09 -12.30 -3.58
C GLY A 12 9.02 -11.95 -4.62
N GLN A 13 7.71 -12.06 -4.32
CA GLN A 13 6.63 -11.74 -5.27
C GLN A 13 6.25 -10.25 -5.36
N GLY A 14 7.08 -9.35 -4.80
CA GLY A 14 6.85 -7.92 -4.94
C GLY A 14 5.69 -7.37 -4.10
N ALA A 15 5.15 -8.12 -3.12
CA ALA A 15 4.13 -7.62 -2.19
C ALA A 15 4.55 -6.32 -1.49
N ILE A 16 5.83 -6.21 -1.10
CA ILE A 16 6.41 -4.98 -0.54
C ILE A 16 6.35 -3.83 -1.56
N ARG A 17 6.74 -4.10 -2.81
CA ARG A 17 6.75 -3.11 -3.88
C ARG A 17 5.34 -2.65 -4.24
N LEU A 18 4.37 -3.56 -4.25
CA LEU A 18 2.96 -3.24 -4.43
C LEU A 18 2.44 -2.35 -3.29
N GLY A 19 2.78 -2.68 -2.04
CA GLY A 19 2.45 -1.83 -0.89
C GLY A 19 3.03 -0.41 -1.01
N GLN A 20 4.27 -0.29 -1.47
CA GLN A 20 4.89 1.02 -1.74
C GLN A 20 4.21 1.79 -2.88
N ILE A 21 3.78 1.13 -3.95
CA ILE A 21 3.06 1.77 -5.07
C ILE A 21 1.72 2.33 -4.57
N ILE A 22 0.96 1.52 -3.82
CA ILE A 22 -0.32 1.93 -3.26
C ILE A 22 -0.12 3.09 -2.30
N ALA A 23 0.84 2.99 -1.39
CA ALA A 23 1.12 4.05 -0.44
C ALA A 23 1.49 5.38 -1.12
N ASN A 24 2.36 5.34 -2.14
CA ASN A 24 2.73 6.54 -2.89
C ASN A 24 1.55 7.16 -3.64
N TYR A 25 0.68 6.34 -4.23
CA TYR A 25 -0.52 6.83 -4.90
C TYR A 25 -1.46 7.53 -3.91
N THR A 26 -1.72 6.91 -2.76
CA THR A 26 -2.59 7.44 -1.72
C THR A 26 -2.06 8.76 -1.15
N LEU A 27 -0.75 8.86 -0.90
CA LEU A 27 -0.11 10.12 -0.47
C LEU A 27 -0.24 11.23 -1.53
N ARG A 28 -0.06 10.91 -2.83
CA ARG A 28 -0.24 11.88 -3.93
C ARG A 28 -1.67 12.40 -4.04
N LYS A 29 -2.65 11.58 -3.65
CA LYS A 29 -4.06 11.96 -3.60
C LYS A 29 -4.39 12.86 -2.39
N GLY A 30 -3.44 13.08 -1.48
CA GLY A 30 -3.62 13.85 -0.25
C GLY A 30 -4.26 13.06 0.89
N GLU A 31 -4.38 11.74 0.73
CA GLU A 31 -4.90 10.86 1.77
C GLU A 31 -3.80 10.51 2.78
N LYS A 32 -4.18 10.41 4.06
CA LYS A 32 -3.26 10.06 5.14
C LYS A 32 -3.17 8.54 5.26
N ILE A 33 -1.95 8.03 5.36
CA ILE A 33 -1.66 6.62 5.62
C ILE A 33 -1.20 6.49 7.06
N LYS A 34 -1.66 5.46 7.74
CA LYS A 34 -1.29 5.12 9.12
C LYS A 34 -0.66 3.73 9.17
#